data_AF-A0A6A8FW75-F1
#
_entry.id   AF-A0A6A8FW75-F1
#
_cell.length_a   1.000
_cell.length_b   1.000
_cell.length_c   1.000
_cell.angle_alpha   90.00
_cell.angle_beta   90.00
_cell.angle_gamma   90.00
#
_symmetry.space_group_name_H-M   'P 1'
#
loop_
_entity.id
_entity.type
_entity.pdbx_description
1 polymer ?
#
loop_
_entity_poly.entity_id
_entity_poly.type
_entity_poly.pdbx_seq_one_letter_code
_entity_poly.pdbx_strand_id
1 'polypeptide(L)'
;MGIVFNYIDPVAFNLGPLSVRWYGIIIAVGILLGYFVAQRALVKAGLHKDTLVDIIFYSALFGFIAARIYFVIFQWPYYAENPSEIIKIWHGGIAIHGGLIGGFIAGVIVCKVKNLNPFQIGDIVAPSIILAQGIGRWGNFMNHEAHGGPVSRAFLEQLH
;
A
#
# COMPACT_ATOMS: atom_id res chain seq x y z
N MET A 1 -38.47 -12.42 -7.73
CA MET A 1 -37.34 -12.32 -8.67
C MET A 1 -36.19 -11.73 -7.86
N GLY A 2 -35.39 -12.60 -7.24
CA GLY A 2 -34.30 -12.16 -6.37
C GLY A 2 -33.24 -11.46 -7.20
N ILE A 3 -32.83 -10.26 -6.79
CA ILE A 3 -31.65 -9.62 -7.34
C ILE A 3 -30.47 -10.49 -6.90
N VAL A 4 -30.01 -11.36 -7.80
CA VAL A 4 -28.73 -12.04 -7.63
C VAL A 4 -27.70 -10.93 -7.79
N PHE A 5 -27.07 -10.51 -6.69
CA PHE A 5 -25.88 -9.66 -6.79
C PHE A 5 -24.83 -10.47 -7.55
N ASN A 6 -24.64 -10.17 -8.83
CA ASN A 6 -23.58 -10.74 -9.63
C ASN A 6 -22.24 -10.47 -8.95
N TYR A 7 -21.31 -11.41 -9.13
CA TYR A 7 -19.93 -11.27 -8.68
C TYR A 7 -19.36 -9.93 -9.19
N ILE A 8 -18.80 -9.12 -8.28
CA ILE A 8 -18.15 -7.86 -8.65
C ILE A 8 -16.87 -8.21 -9.42
N ASP A 9 -16.79 -7.83 -10.68
CA ASP A 9 -15.57 -8.01 -11.47
C ASP A 9 -14.43 -7.16 -10.88
N PRO A 10 -13.28 -7.76 -10.50
CA PRO A 10 -12.13 -7.01 -10.01
C PRO A 10 -11.51 -6.09 -11.07
N VAL A 11 -11.77 -6.34 -12.36
CA VAL A 11 -11.33 -5.50 -13.48
C VAL A 11 -12.28 -4.33 -13.65
N ALA A 12 -11.75 -3.11 -13.55
CA ALA A 12 -12.52 -1.89 -13.75
C ALA A 12 -12.76 -1.62 -15.24
N PHE A 13 -11.71 -1.74 -16.06
CA PHE A 13 -11.78 -1.63 -17.51
C PHE A 13 -10.49 -2.18 -18.15
N ASN A 14 -10.55 -2.47 -19.44
CA ASN A 14 -9.40 -2.92 -20.23
C ASN A 14 -8.90 -1.79 -21.13
N LEU A 15 -7.59 -1.59 -21.16
CA LEU A 15 -6.87 -0.74 -22.10
C LEU A 15 -6.08 -1.64 -23.06
N GLY A 16 -6.77 -2.19 -24.06
CA GLY A 16 -6.20 -3.23 -24.93
C GLY A 16 -5.79 -4.48 -24.13
N PRO A 17 -4.51 -4.90 -24.13
CA PRO A 17 -4.05 -6.07 -23.36
C PRO A 17 -3.88 -5.80 -21.85
N LEU A 18 -3.99 -4.54 -21.41
CA LEU A 18 -3.78 -4.15 -20.01
C LEU A 18 -5.13 -4.08 -19.28
N SER A 19 -5.34 -4.98 -18.32
CA SER A 19 -6.50 -4.92 -17.43
C SER A 19 -6.22 -4.00 -16.24
N VAL A 20 -6.97 -2.90 -16.14
CA VAL A 20 -6.92 -2.00 -15.00
C VAL A 20 -7.87 -2.51 -13.92
N ARG A 21 -7.33 -2.81 -12.73
CA ARG A 21 -8.09 -3.38 -11.60
C ARG A 21 -8.59 -2.28 -10.66
N TRP A 22 -9.78 -2.47 -10.10
CA TRP A 22 -10.32 -1.61 -9.04
C TRP A 22 -9.35 -1.45 -7.86
N TYR A 23 -8.67 -2.53 -7.49
CA TYR A 23 -7.68 -2.54 -6.43
C TYR A 23 -6.60 -1.45 -6.61
N GLY A 24 -6.05 -1.32 -7.82
CA GLY A 24 -5.04 -0.32 -8.14
C GLY A 24 -5.59 1.10 -8.11
N ILE A 25 -6.81 1.31 -8.63
CA ILE A 25 -7.49 2.60 -8.63
C ILE A 25 -7.74 3.07 -7.19
N ILE A 26 -8.29 2.20 -6.34
CA ILE A 26 -8.61 2.51 -4.95
C ILE A 26 -7.34 2.85 -4.16
N ILE A 27 -6.25 2.10 -4.37
CA ILE A 27 -4.94 2.42 -3.76
C ILE A 27 -4.45 3.80 -4.22
N ALA A 28 -4.50 4.08 -5.53
CA ALA A 28 -4.06 5.37 -6.05
C ALA A 28 -4.86 6.54 -5.45
N VAL A 29 -6.19 6.37 -5.33
CA VAL A 29 -7.06 7.35 -4.66
C VAL A 29 -6.69 7.51 -3.18
N GLY A 30 -6.44 6.41 -2.46
CA GLY A 30 -6.01 6.44 -1.06
C GLY A 30 -4.68 7.18 -0.87
N ILE A 31 -3.71 6.96 -1.77
CA ILE A 31 -2.42 7.66 -1.78
C ILE A 31 -2.63 9.16 -2.03
N LEU A 32 -3.42 9.55 -3.03
CA LEU A 32 -3.67 10.95 -3.36
C LEU A 32 -4.38 11.70 -2.22
N LEU A 33 -5.42 11.10 -1.64
CA LEU A 33 -6.14 11.70 -0.51
C LEU A 33 -5.23 11.79 0.73
N GLY A 34 -4.47 10.74 1.01
CA GLY A 34 -3.46 10.75 2.07
C GLY A 34 -2.44 11.86 1.87
N TYR A 35 -1.91 12.03 0.65
CA TYR A 35 -1.01 13.12 0.30
C TYR A 35 -1.65 14.49 0.57
N PHE A 36 -2.86 14.75 0.11
CA PHE A 36 -3.50 16.05 0.30
C PHE A 36 -3.76 16.38 1.78
N VAL A 37 -4.14 15.39 2.59
CA VAL A 37 -4.32 15.56 4.03
C VAL A 37 -2.98 15.85 4.71
N ALA A 38 -1.95 15.04 4.45
CA ALA A 38 -0.62 15.22 5.00
C ALA A 38 0.00 16.55 4.57
N GLN A 39 -0.18 16.95 3.31
CA GLN A 39 0.37 18.20 2.77
C GLN A 39 -0.26 19.42 3.45
N ARG A 40 -1.58 19.41 3.66
CA ARG A 40 -2.27 20.47 4.40
C ARG A 40 -1.78 20.54 5.84
N ALA A 41 -1.62 19.40 6.51
CA ALA A 41 -1.10 19.34 7.87
C ALA A 41 0.36 19.83 7.96
N LEU A 42 1.19 19.45 6.98
CA LEU A 42 2.60 19.85 6.91
C LEU A 42 2.76 21.35 6.73
N VAL A 43 2.01 21.96 5.82
CA VAL A 43 2.03 23.43 5.61
C VAL A 43 1.51 24.16 6.85
N LYS A 44 0.47 23.64 7.50
CA LYS A 44 -0.04 24.21 8.76
C LYS A 44 0.98 24.13 9.91
N ALA A 45 1.87 23.14 9.89
CA ALA A 45 2.98 23.00 10.83
C ALA A 45 4.19 23.91 10.48
N GLY A 46 4.10 24.73 9.43
CA GLY A 46 5.15 25.68 9.04
C GLY A 46 6.33 25.06 8.28
N LEU A 47 6.20 23.82 7.81
CA LEU A 47 7.25 23.13 7.05
C LEU A 47 7.15 23.44 5.55
N HIS A 48 8.27 23.26 4.84
CA HIS A 48 8.36 23.54 3.41
C HIS A 48 7.49 22.58 2.59
N LYS A 49 6.71 23.11 1.64
CA LYS A 49 5.75 22.35 0.83
C LYS A 49 6.36 21.16 0.06
N ASP A 50 7.63 21.24 -0.30
CA ASP A 50 8.28 20.17 -1.09
C ASP A 50 8.80 19.03 -0.20
N THR A 51 8.89 19.24 1.12
CA THR A 51 9.38 18.24 2.08
C THR A 51 8.62 16.92 1.99
N LEU A 52 7.29 16.97 1.88
CA LEU A 52 6.47 15.76 1.84
C LEU A 52 6.71 14.96 0.57
N VAL A 53 6.85 15.64 -0.56
CA VAL A 53 7.05 15.00 -1.87
C VAL A 53 8.38 14.25 -1.89
N ASP A 54 9.44 14.87 -1.36
CA ASP A 54 10.75 14.22 -1.26
C ASP A 54 10.68 12.96 -0.38
N ILE A 55 10.05 13.07 0.79
CA ILE A 55 9.91 11.94 1.73
C ILE A 55 9.12 10.81 1.06
N ILE A 56 7.98 11.10 0.44
CA ILE A 56 7.16 10.11 -0.26
C ILE A 56 7.93 9.45 -1.41
N PHE A 57 8.64 10.24 -2.23
CA PHE A 57 9.38 9.74 -3.38
C PHE A 57 10.46 8.73 -2.95
N TYR A 58 11.32 9.11 -2.02
CA TYR A 58 12.38 8.23 -1.54
C TYR A 58 11.83 7.04 -0.74
N SER A 59 10.81 7.24 0.10
CA SER A 59 10.14 6.13 0.80
C SER A 59 9.51 5.13 -0.17
N ALA A 60 8.87 5.58 -1.25
CA ALA A 60 8.34 4.70 -2.27
C ALA A 60 9.45 3.95 -2.99
N LEU A 61 10.48 4.65 -3.48
CA LEU A 61 11.59 4.06 -4.22
C LEU A 61 12.31 2.96 -3.43
N PHE A 62 12.78 3.30 -2.22
CA PHE A 62 13.50 2.34 -1.38
C PHE A 62 12.56 1.29 -0.78
N GLY A 63 11.29 1.63 -0.55
CA GLY A 63 10.26 0.67 -0.18
C GLY A 63 10.07 -0.41 -1.24
N PHE A 64 9.91 -0.05 -2.51
CA PHE A 64 9.78 -1.03 -3.60
C PHE A 64 11.01 -1.94 -3.73
N ILE A 65 12.21 -1.35 -3.63
CA ILE A 65 13.47 -2.10 -3.68
C ILE A 65 13.54 -3.10 -2.51
N ALA A 66 13.32 -2.62 -1.29
CA ALA A 66 13.37 -3.47 -0.09
C ALA A 66 12.27 -4.53 -0.08
N ALA A 67 11.07 -4.22 -0.59
CA ALA A 67 9.98 -5.17 -0.72
C ALA A 67 10.33 -6.34 -1.65
N ARG A 68 11.05 -6.05 -2.74
CA ARG A 68 11.55 -7.09 -3.66
C ARG A 68 12.67 -7.90 -3.03
N ILE A 69 13.66 -7.24 -2.45
CA ILE A 69 14.78 -7.92 -1.77
C ILE A 69 14.25 -8.85 -0.68
N TYR A 70 13.33 -8.36 0.17
CA TYR A 70 12.72 -9.16 1.23
C TYR A 70 11.99 -10.39 0.67
N PHE A 71 11.21 -10.23 -0.40
CA PHE A 71 10.54 -11.36 -1.05
C PHE A 71 11.52 -12.41 -1.58
N VAL A 72 12.60 -11.96 -2.22
CA VAL A 72 13.65 -12.84 -2.77
C VAL A 72 14.36 -13.61 -1.68
N ILE A 73 14.72 -12.96 -0.57
CA ILE A 73 15.31 -13.61 0.60
C ILE A 73 14.37 -14.68 1.16
N PHE A 74 13.08 -14.35 1.28
CA PHE A 74 12.08 -15.29 1.81
C PHE A 74 11.79 -16.47 0.88
N GLN A 75 12.05 -16.33 -0.42
CA GLN A 75 11.87 -17.36 -1.44
C GLN A 75 13.22 -17.81 -2.03
N TRP A 76 14.28 -17.73 -1.21
CA TRP A 76 15.65 -17.95 -1.67
C TRP A 76 15.88 -19.27 -2.42
N PRO A 77 15.30 -20.43 -2.02
CA PRO A 77 15.49 -21.67 -2.75
C PRO A 77 15.14 -21.57 -4.24
N TYR A 78 14.05 -20.87 -4.58
CA TYR A 78 13.65 -20.64 -5.97
C TYR A 78 14.62 -19.71 -6.71
N TYR A 79 15.01 -18.61 -6.08
CA TYR A 79 15.84 -17.57 -6.71
C TYR A 79 17.32 -17.95 -6.82
N ALA A 80 17.81 -18.87 -5.97
CA ALA A 80 19.15 -19.43 -6.09
C ALA A 80 19.32 -20.20 -7.41
N GLU A 81 18.28 -20.92 -7.84
CA GLU A 81 18.25 -21.63 -9.12
C GLU A 81 17.91 -20.70 -10.30
N ASN A 82 17.22 -19.58 -10.05
CA ASN A 82 16.70 -18.67 -11.06
C ASN A 82 17.14 -17.21 -10.82
N PRO A 83 18.44 -16.88 -10.81
CA PRO A 83 18.92 -15.55 -10.43
C PRO A 83 18.43 -14.43 -11.37
N SER A 84 18.14 -14.75 -12.65
CA SER A 84 17.58 -13.78 -13.59
C SER A 84 16.16 -13.32 -13.22
N GLU A 85 15.41 -14.10 -12.43
CA GLU A 85 14.06 -13.76 -11.98
C GLU A 85 14.07 -12.69 -10.88
N ILE A 86 15.19 -12.48 -10.18
CA ILE A 86 15.30 -11.53 -9.05
C ILE A 86 14.84 -10.13 -9.45
N ILE A 87 15.16 -9.66 -10.67
CA ILE A 87 14.81 -8.31 -11.14
C ILE A 87 13.44 -8.22 -11.82
N LYS A 88 12.81 -9.36 -12.16
CA LYS A 88 11.57 -9.42 -12.94
C LYS A 88 10.34 -9.15 -12.09
N ILE A 89 10.19 -7.91 -11.62
CA ILE A 89 9.09 -7.49 -10.74
C ILE A 89 7.70 -7.62 -11.39
N TRP A 90 7.61 -7.66 -12.71
CA TRP A 90 6.35 -7.86 -13.45
C TRP A 90 5.82 -9.30 -13.37
N HIS A 91 6.63 -10.27 -12.93
CA HIS A 91 6.16 -11.61 -12.55
C HIS A 91 5.53 -11.64 -11.15
N GLY A 92 5.43 -10.48 -10.48
CA GLY A 92 4.97 -10.35 -9.11
C GLY A 92 6.08 -10.58 -8.09
N GLY A 93 5.69 -10.90 -6.85
CA GLY A 93 6.63 -11.17 -5.75
C GLY A 93 7.15 -9.91 -5.07
N ILE A 94 6.25 -9.21 -4.39
CA ILE A 94 6.56 -8.06 -3.54
C ILE A 94 6.04 -8.38 -2.14
N ALA A 95 6.91 -8.25 -1.12
CA ALA A 95 6.54 -8.47 0.26
C ALA A 95 6.32 -7.13 0.99
N ILE A 96 5.12 -6.94 1.54
CA ILE A 96 4.76 -5.70 2.26
C ILE A 96 5.72 -5.39 3.42
N HIS A 97 6.23 -6.41 4.11
CA HIS A 97 7.19 -6.26 5.20
C HIS A 97 8.47 -5.52 4.75
N GLY A 98 9.04 -5.92 3.62
CA GLY A 98 10.21 -5.23 3.06
C GLY A 98 9.86 -3.80 2.63
N GLY A 99 8.66 -3.59 2.09
CA GLY A 99 8.17 -2.26 1.72
C GLY A 99 8.06 -1.30 2.90
N LEU A 100 7.49 -1.77 4.01
CA LEU A 100 7.37 -0.98 5.24
C LEU A 100 8.74 -0.68 5.85
N ILE A 101 9.63 -1.67 5.94
CA ILE A 101 10.98 -1.48 6.49
C ILE A 101 11.78 -0.49 5.65
N GLY A 102 11.87 -0.73 4.33
CA GLY A 102 12.65 0.13 3.42
C GLY A 102 12.08 1.54 3.31
N GLY A 103 10.76 1.67 3.20
CA GLY A 103 10.10 2.97 3.12
C GLY A 103 10.24 3.78 4.41
N PHE A 104 10.12 3.13 5.57
CA PHE A 104 10.31 3.77 6.87
C PHE A 104 11.76 4.26 7.06
N ILE A 105 12.74 3.38 6.82
CA ILE A 105 14.17 3.74 6.94
C ILE A 105 14.51 4.90 6.00
N ALA A 106 14.09 4.84 4.74
CA ALA A 106 14.32 5.92 3.78
C ALA A 106 13.66 7.23 4.23
N GLY A 107 12.43 7.20 4.72
CA GLY A 107 11.74 8.38 5.23
C GLY A 107 12.50 9.02 6.40
N VAL A 108 12.98 8.21 7.36
CA VAL A 108 13.80 8.68 8.48
C VAL A 108 15.12 9.28 7.98
N ILE A 109 15.79 8.65 7.02
CA ILE A 109 17.03 9.18 6.43
C ILE A 109 16.78 10.53 5.75
N VAL A 110 15.74 10.65 4.94
CA VAL A 110 15.39 11.92 4.27
C VAL A 110 15.09 13.02 5.28
N CYS A 111 14.36 12.70 6.36
CA CYS A 111 14.13 13.65 7.44
C CYS A 111 15.45 14.14 8.03
N LYS A 112 16.37 13.22 8.37
CA LYS A 112 17.68 13.56 8.92
C LYS A 112 18.53 14.40 7.95
N VAL A 113 18.58 14.03 6.67
CA VAL A 113 19.31 14.77 5.63
C VAL A 113 18.78 16.20 5.46
N LYS A 114 17.46 16.40 5.64
CA LYS A 114 16.80 17.71 5.57
C LYS A 114 16.76 18.46 6.90
N ASN A 115 17.45 17.97 7.94
CA ASN A 115 17.43 18.54 9.30
C ASN A 115 16.01 18.65 9.90
N LEU A 116 15.15 17.68 9.60
CA LEU A 116 13.78 17.59 10.12
C LEU A 116 13.72 16.56 11.24
N ASN A 117 12.85 16.80 12.23
CA ASN A 117 12.55 15.81 13.26
C ASN A 117 11.66 14.69 12.67
N PRO A 118 12.13 13.42 12.59
CA PRO A 118 11.33 12.33 12.03
C PRO A 118 10.03 12.05 12.79
N PHE A 119 10.01 12.30 14.11
CA PHE A 119 8.80 12.11 14.92
C PHE A 119 7.73 13.15 14.60
N GLN A 120 8.13 14.41 14.41
CA GLN A 120 7.20 15.47 13.98
C GLN A 120 6.60 15.16 12.61
N ILE A 121 7.42 14.68 11.67
CA ILE A 121 6.91 14.23 10.37
C ILE A 121 5.95 13.05 10.56
N GLY A 122 6.32 12.08 11.40
CA GLY A 122 5.47 10.95 11.78
C GLY A 122 4.08 11.38 12.26
N ASP A 123 4.02 12.32 13.20
CA ASP A 123 2.77 12.87 13.73
C ASP A 123 1.92 13.56 12.64
N ILE A 124 2.57 14.27 11.72
CA ILE A 124 1.90 14.93 10.58
C ILE A 124 1.29 13.92 9.62
N VAL A 125 2.00 12.82 9.31
CA VAL A 125 1.56 11.85 8.28
C VAL A 125 0.67 10.74 8.84
N ALA A 126 0.73 10.44 10.14
CA ALA A 126 0.00 9.32 10.75
C ALA A 126 -1.52 9.31 10.45
N PRO A 127 -2.27 10.43 10.55
CA PRO A 127 -3.69 10.46 10.19
C PRO A 127 -3.94 10.09 8.71
N SER A 128 -3.03 10.52 7.83
CA SER A 128 -3.12 10.28 6.39
C SER A 128 -2.84 8.81 6.03
N ILE A 129 -1.95 8.16 6.77
CA ILE A 129 -1.67 6.72 6.63
C ILE A 129 -2.92 5.92 7.00
N ILE A 130 -3.59 6.24 8.11
CA ILE A 130 -4.81 5.55 8.54
C ILE A 130 -5.92 5.72 7.50
N LEU A 131 -6.10 6.93 6.97
CA LEU A 131 -7.05 7.21 5.89
C LEU A 131 -6.77 6.34 4.66
N ALA A 132 -5.52 6.31 4.19
CA ALA A 132 -5.12 5.52 3.04
C ALA A 132 -5.33 4.01 3.27
N GLN A 133 -5.02 3.52 4.48
CA GLN A 133 -5.28 2.12 4.86
C GLN A 133 -6.77 1.78 4.84
N GLY A 134 -7.62 2.65 5.41
CA GLY A 134 -9.07 2.46 5.39
C GLY A 134 -9.63 2.40 3.97
N ILE A 135 -9.18 3.32 3.10
CA ILE A 135 -9.55 3.31 1.68
C ILE A 135 -9.06 2.02 1.00
N GLY A 136 -7.81 1.61 1.26
CA GLY A 136 -7.22 0.40 0.69
C GLY A 136 -8.01 -0.88 0.99
N ARG A 137 -8.72 -0.96 2.13
CA ARG A 137 -9.57 -2.11 2.46
C ARG A 137 -10.73 -2.31 1.48
N TRP A 138 -11.21 -1.25 0.84
CA TRP A 138 -12.17 -1.37 -0.25
C TRP A 138 -11.56 -2.04 -1.48
N GLY A 139 -10.25 -1.94 -1.68
CA GLY A 139 -9.53 -2.73 -2.67
C GLY A 139 -9.67 -4.23 -2.38
N ASN A 140 -9.40 -4.65 -1.14
CA ASN A 140 -9.56 -6.06 -0.74
C ASN A 140 -11.00 -6.55 -0.98
N PHE A 141 -12.00 -5.71 -0.66
CA PHE A 141 -13.40 -6.01 -0.94
C PHE A 141 -13.66 -6.22 -2.44
N MET A 142 -13.19 -5.32 -3.32
CA MET A 142 -13.36 -5.48 -4.77
C MET A 142 -12.61 -6.68 -5.35
N ASN A 143 -11.51 -7.10 -4.72
CA ASN A 143 -10.69 -8.23 -5.15
C ASN A 143 -11.10 -9.56 -4.46
N HIS A 144 -12.13 -9.53 -3.61
CA HIS A 144 -12.66 -10.67 -2.86
C HIS A 144 -11.63 -11.39 -1.97
N GLU A 145 -10.68 -10.64 -1.43
CA GLU A 145 -9.61 -11.15 -0.59
C GLU A 145 -9.69 -10.59 0.84
N ALA A 146 -8.89 -11.17 1.74
CA ALA A 146 -8.80 -10.75 3.14
C ALA A 146 -10.15 -10.69 3.88
N HIS A 147 -11.10 -11.55 3.47
CA HIS A 147 -12.34 -11.78 4.20
C HIS A 147 -12.07 -12.60 5.47
N GLY A 148 -12.97 -12.49 6.44
CA GLY A 148 -12.92 -13.30 7.65
C GLY A 148 -13.16 -14.79 7.36
N GLY A 149 -12.95 -15.63 8.37
CA GLY A 149 -13.28 -17.06 8.29
C GLY A 149 -14.79 -17.31 8.13
N PRO A 150 -15.17 -18.53 7.71
CA PRO A 150 -16.58 -18.91 7.64
C PRO A 150 -17.22 -18.80 9.02
N VAL A 151 -18.42 -18.23 9.06
CA VAL A 151 -19.20 -18.10 10.29
C VAL A 151 -20.26 -19.20 10.33
N SER A 152 -20.36 -19.91 11.45
CA SER A 152 -21.32 -21.00 11.59
C SER A 152 -22.75 -20.45 11.73
N ARG A 153 -23.72 -21.22 11.23
CA ARG A 153 -25.14 -20.87 11.40
C ARG A 153 -25.54 -20.75 12.88
N ALA A 154 -25.04 -21.66 13.71
CA ALA A 154 -25.28 -21.64 15.15
C ALA A 154 -24.78 -20.35 15.83
N PHE A 155 -23.64 -19.80 15.39
CA PHE A 155 -23.15 -18.51 15.88
C PHE A 155 -24.08 -17.36 15.48
N LEU A 156 -24.56 -17.34 14.23
CA LEU A 156 -25.48 -16.31 13.74
C LEU A 156 -26.83 -16.34 14.48
N GLU A 157 -27.33 -17.53 14.79
CA GLU A 157 -28.59 -17.73 15.50
C GLU A 157 -28.50 -17.34 17.00
N GLN A 158 -27.30 -17.22 17.57
CA GLN A 158 -27.07 -16.79 18.96
C GLN A 158 -26.80 -15.28 19.12
N LEU A 159 -26.74 -14.52 18.02
CA LEU A 159 -26.42 -13.09 18.03
C LEU A 159 -27.62 -12.19 18.40
N HIS A 160 -28.81 -12.78 18.56
CA HIS A 160 -30.08 -12.14 18.92
C HIS A 160 -30.87 -13.05 19.89
#